data_AF-A0A699T414-F1
#
_entry.id   AF-A0A699T414-F1
#
_cell.length_a   1.000
_cell.length_b   1.000
_cell.length_c   1.000
_cell.angle_alpha   90.00
_cell.angle_beta   90.00
_cell.angle_gamma   90.00
#
_symmetry.space_group_name_H-M   'P 1'
#
loop_
_entity.id
_entity.type
_entity.pdbx_description
1 polymer ?
#
loop_
_entity_poly.entity_id
_entity_poly.type
_entity_poly.pdbx_seq_one_letter_code
_entity_poly.pdbx_strand_id
1 'polypeptide(L)'
;MADNRSMAQMLQAPIEGYEDAIVVPPINANNFELKQTLINLVQSNQFTEGEAQIWLDKEPPRSILTWEDLVSKFINQFFPPSKTTYLQNEIINFLQKPNKTFNEAWERFNDLLRQCPHHGFSELHQLDTFYNALNPNDQDALDSAAG
;
A
#
# COMPACT_ATOMS: atom_id res chain seq x y z
N MET A 1 -52.96 16.81 31.63
CA MET A 1 -51.90 16.17 32.42
C MET A 1 -50.66 16.11 31.54
N ALA A 2 -49.59 16.80 31.90
CA ALA A 2 -48.38 16.91 31.08
C ALA A 2 -47.42 15.75 31.41
N ASP A 3 -46.87 15.14 30.36
CA ASP A 3 -45.88 14.07 30.45
C ASP A 3 -44.56 14.64 31.02
N ASN A 4 -44.16 14.18 32.20
CA ASN A 4 -43.08 14.76 33.00
C ASN A 4 -41.78 13.92 32.92
N ARG A 5 -41.59 13.17 31.82
CA ARG A 5 -40.41 12.35 31.58
C ARG A 5 -39.19 13.23 31.29
N SER A 6 -38.05 12.90 31.91
CA SER A 6 -36.80 13.62 31.69
C SER A 6 -36.20 13.23 30.32
N MET A 7 -35.42 14.12 29.69
CA MET A 7 -34.73 13.86 28.42
C MET A 7 -33.90 12.56 28.43
N ALA A 8 -33.37 12.16 29.59
CA ALA A 8 -32.63 10.91 29.73
C ALA A 8 -33.54 9.67 29.59
N GLN A 9 -34.80 9.76 30.04
CA GLN A 9 -35.77 8.67 29.96
C GLN A 9 -36.39 8.53 28.55
N MET A 10 -36.32 9.58 27.72
CA MET A 10 -36.73 9.51 26.31
C MET A 10 -35.68 8.81 25.42
N LEU A 11 -34.41 8.80 25.85
CA LEU A 11 -33.30 8.18 25.11
C LEU A 11 -33.15 6.67 25.37
N GLN A 12 -33.86 6.12 26.35
CA GLN A 12 -33.91 4.68 26.61
C GLN A 12 -35.13 4.06 25.95
N ALA A 13 -34.99 3.70 24.68
CA ALA A 13 -35.92 2.80 24.03
C ALA A 13 -35.80 1.39 24.66
N PRO A 14 -36.90 0.67 24.89
CA PRO A 14 -36.85 -0.74 25.28
C PRO A 14 -36.13 -1.54 24.19
N ILE A 15 -35.07 -2.24 24.57
CA ILE A 15 -34.26 -3.09 23.67
C ILE A 15 -34.86 -4.51 23.54
N GLU A 16 -36.08 -4.72 24.01
CA GLU A 16 -36.79 -6.00 23.85
C GLU A 16 -37.28 -6.13 22.40
N GLY A 17 -36.52 -6.87 21.59
CA GLY A 17 -36.95 -7.26 20.24
C GLY A 17 -35.84 -7.35 19.19
N TYR A 18 -34.59 -6.97 19.49
CA TYR A 18 -33.46 -7.01 18.54
C TYR A 18 -32.43 -8.11 18.88
N GLU A 19 -32.89 -9.30 19.26
CA GLU A 19 -31.97 -10.43 19.50
C GLU A 19 -31.35 -11.02 18.21
N ASP A 20 -31.86 -10.66 17.02
CA ASP A 20 -31.41 -11.21 15.73
C ASP A 20 -30.80 -10.19 14.75
N ALA A 21 -30.33 -9.03 15.23
CA ALA A 21 -29.48 -8.17 14.42
C ALA A 21 -28.03 -8.65 14.55
N ILE A 22 -27.37 -8.93 13.41
CA ILE A 22 -25.96 -9.36 13.32
C ILE A 22 -25.10 -8.56 14.30
N VAL A 23 -24.79 -9.15 15.45
CA VAL A 23 -23.90 -8.55 16.43
C VAL A 23 -22.50 -8.73 15.88
N VAL A 24 -21.84 -7.63 15.53
CA VAL A 24 -20.41 -7.62 15.22
C VAL A 24 -19.70 -8.25 16.42
N PRO A 25 -18.99 -9.38 16.26
CA PRO A 25 -18.28 -9.99 17.38
C PRO A 25 -17.31 -8.95 17.95
N PRO A 26 -17.18 -8.82 19.28
CA PRO A 26 -16.14 -8.00 19.88
C PRO A 26 -14.81 -8.73 19.67
N ILE A 27 -14.27 -8.66 18.46
CA ILE A 27 -12.91 -9.08 18.16
C ILE A 27 -12.05 -7.99 18.81
N ASN A 28 -11.57 -8.26 20.03
CA ASN A 28 -10.60 -7.39 20.68
C ASN A 28 -9.32 -7.43 19.83
N ALA A 29 -9.17 -6.43 18.98
CA ALA A 29 -8.10 -6.30 18.00
C ALA A 29 -6.79 -5.83 18.66
N ASN A 30 -6.39 -6.50 19.73
CA ASN A 30 -5.36 -5.98 20.63
C ASN A 30 -3.92 -6.27 20.14
N ASN A 31 -3.76 -7.04 19.07
CA ASN A 31 -2.46 -7.50 18.54
C ASN A 31 -2.34 -7.36 17.01
N PHE A 32 -3.13 -6.49 16.37
CA PHE A 32 -3.00 -6.26 14.94
C PHE A 32 -1.86 -5.27 14.67
N GLU A 33 -0.64 -5.78 14.51
CA GLU A 33 0.43 -5.01 13.89
C GLU A 33 0.22 -4.96 12.38
N LEU A 34 -0.21 -3.80 11.88
CA LEU A 34 -0.14 -3.51 10.45
C LEU A 34 1.32 -3.46 10.04
N LYS A 35 1.76 -4.43 9.25
CA LYS A 35 3.11 -4.42 8.69
C LYS A 35 3.32 -3.10 7.92
N GLN A 36 4.48 -2.47 8.11
CA GLN A 36 4.84 -1.21 7.42
C GLN A 36 4.65 -1.31 5.90
N THR A 37 4.91 -2.48 5.32
CA THR A 37 4.63 -2.80 3.92
C THR A 37 3.19 -2.50 3.51
N LEU A 38 2.20 -2.90 4.33
CA LEU A 38 0.78 -2.67 4.06
C LEU A 38 0.41 -1.19 4.19
N ILE A 39 1.02 -0.48 5.13
CA ILE A 39 0.82 0.96 5.30
C ILE A 39 1.33 1.71 4.06
N ASN A 40 2.55 1.41 3.62
CA ASN A 40 3.14 2.04 2.44
C ASN A 40 2.33 1.74 1.17
N LEU A 41 1.80 0.52 1.07
CA LEU A 41 0.94 0.10 -0.03
C LEU A 41 -0.32 0.96 -0.14
N VAL A 42 -1.05 1.15 0.97
CA VAL A 42 -2.24 2.00 1.02
C VAL A 42 -1.89 3.46 0.74
N GLN A 43 -0.81 3.98 1.34
CA GLN A 43 -0.38 5.37 1.16
C GLN A 43 0.08 5.69 -0.27
N SER A 44 0.58 4.69 -1.00
CA SER A 44 1.00 4.87 -2.39
C SER A 44 -0.17 5.01 -3.38
N ASN A 45 -1.42 4.97 -2.92
CA ASN A 45 -2.65 5.06 -3.74
C ASN A 45 -2.67 4.08 -4.92
N GLN A 46 -1.96 2.95 -4.81
CA GLN A 46 -1.95 1.92 -5.85
C GLN A 46 -3.18 1.04 -5.86
N PHE A 47 -4.06 1.21 -4.88
CA PHE A 47 -5.35 0.57 -4.82
C PHE A 47 -6.44 1.58 -5.09
N THR A 48 -7.27 1.29 -6.10
CA THR A 48 -8.63 1.80 -6.07
C THR A 48 -9.45 0.86 -5.18
N GLU A 49 -10.21 1.42 -4.24
CA GLU A 49 -11.05 0.66 -3.30
C GLU A 49 -11.97 -0.36 -4.04
N GLY A 50 -12.37 -0.03 -5.26
CA GLY A 50 -13.18 -0.89 -6.12
C GLY A 50 -12.46 -2.16 -6.62
N GLU A 51 -11.18 -2.10 -6.96
CA GLU A 51 -10.47 -3.27 -7.51
C GLU A 51 -10.24 -4.36 -6.46
N ALA A 52 -9.89 -3.95 -5.23
CA ALA A 52 -9.71 -4.89 -4.12
C ALA A 52 -11.04 -5.55 -3.74
N GLN A 53 -12.14 -4.79 -3.71
CA GLN A 53 -13.48 -5.33 -3.46
C GLN A 53 -13.90 -6.33 -4.54
N ILE A 54 -13.74 -5.95 -5.82
CA ILE A 54 -14.06 -6.83 -6.96
C ILE A 54 -13.25 -8.13 -6.91
N TRP A 55 -11.98 -8.06 -6.51
CA TRP A 55 -11.16 -9.27 -6.32
C TRP A 55 -11.70 -10.13 -5.18
N LEU A 56 -11.97 -9.54 -4.02
CA LEU A 56 -12.47 -10.26 -2.85
C LEU A 56 -13.80 -10.98 -3.15
N ASP A 57 -14.71 -10.32 -3.87
CA ASP A 57 -16.00 -10.88 -4.28
C ASP A 57 -15.88 -12.07 -5.25
N LYS A 58 -14.74 -12.18 -5.96
CA LYS A 58 -14.45 -13.28 -6.90
C LYS A 58 -13.77 -14.48 -6.24
N GLU A 59 -13.29 -14.35 -5.01
CA GLU A 59 -12.63 -15.46 -4.34
C GLU A 59 -13.61 -16.61 -4.07
N PRO A 60 -13.21 -17.88 -4.29
CA PRO A 60 -14.09 -19.01 -4.05
C PRO A 60 -14.54 -19.08 -2.58
N PRO A 61 -15.75 -19.60 -2.28
CA PRO A 61 -16.18 -19.81 -0.91
C PRO A 61 -15.17 -20.67 -0.14
N ARG A 62 -14.90 -20.30 1.11
CA ARG A 62 -13.96 -20.99 2.01
C ARG A 62 -12.50 -21.02 1.52
N SER A 63 -12.13 -20.16 0.57
CA SER A 63 -10.74 -20.03 0.11
C SER A 63 -9.87 -19.17 1.03
N ILE A 64 -10.47 -18.26 1.81
CA ILE A 64 -9.82 -17.43 2.82
C ILE A 64 -10.42 -17.83 4.17
N LEU A 65 -9.64 -18.53 4.99
CA LEU A 65 -10.09 -19.04 6.31
C LEU A 65 -9.39 -18.33 7.46
N THR A 66 -8.21 -17.76 7.21
CA THR A 66 -7.39 -17.06 8.18
C THR A 66 -6.96 -15.69 7.66
N TRP A 67 -6.48 -14.82 8.55
CA TRP A 67 -5.84 -13.57 8.17
C TRP A 67 -4.61 -13.79 7.29
N GLU A 68 -3.85 -14.85 7.55
CA GLU A 68 -2.68 -15.20 6.75
C GLU A 68 -3.06 -15.59 5.32
N ASP A 69 -4.17 -16.32 5.13
CA ASP A 69 -4.70 -16.63 3.79
C ASP A 69 -5.07 -15.36 3.03
N LEU A 70 -5.76 -14.42 3.69
CA LEU A 70 -6.16 -13.15 3.09
C LEU A 70 -4.93 -12.36 2.65
N VAL A 71 -3.96 -12.18 3.56
CA VAL A 71 -2.71 -11.43 3.29
C VAL A 71 -1.93 -12.10 2.16
N SER A 72 -1.76 -13.42 2.20
CA SER A 72 -1.02 -14.17 1.20
C SER A 72 -1.66 -14.07 -0.19
N LYS A 73 -2.98 -14.30 -0.29
CA LYS A 73 -3.70 -14.19 -1.57
C LYS A 73 -3.72 -12.77 -2.11
N PHE A 74 -3.93 -11.78 -1.25
CA PHE A 74 -3.90 -10.37 -1.63
C PHE A 74 -2.53 -9.96 -2.19
N ILE A 75 -1.45 -10.29 -1.48
CA ILE A 75 -0.09 -10.02 -1.96
C ILE A 75 0.16 -10.74 -3.29
N ASN A 76 -0.20 -12.02 -3.41
CA ASN A 76 0.01 -12.75 -4.66
C ASN A 76 -0.81 -12.20 -5.84
N GLN A 77 -1.99 -11.64 -5.58
CA GLN A 77 -2.84 -11.04 -6.61
C GLN A 77 -2.29 -9.69 -7.09
N PHE A 78 -1.95 -8.80 -6.16
CA PHE A 78 -1.65 -7.40 -6.48
C PHE A 78 -0.15 -7.11 -6.53
N PHE A 79 0.66 -7.82 -5.75
CA PHE A 79 2.13 -7.71 -5.72
C PHE A 79 2.80 -9.08 -5.75
N PRO A 80 2.63 -9.85 -6.84
CA PRO A 80 3.29 -11.14 -6.98
C PRO A 80 4.78 -11.04 -6.62
N PRO A 81 5.34 -11.97 -5.82
CA PRO A 81 6.76 -11.94 -5.47
C PRO A 81 7.68 -11.85 -6.69
N SER A 82 7.32 -12.51 -7.80
CA SER A 82 8.05 -12.44 -9.07
C SER A 82 8.10 -11.02 -9.66
N LYS A 83 6.98 -10.29 -9.63
CA LYS A 83 6.92 -8.89 -10.08
C LYS A 83 7.76 -7.99 -9.18
N THR A 84 7.68 -8.21 -7.86
CA THR A 84 8.50 -7.49 -6.88
C THR A 84 9.99 -7.71 -7.13
N THR A 85 10.45 -8.96 -7.29
CA THR A 85 11.85 -9.27 -7.62
C THR A 85 12.28 -8.64 -8.94
N TYR A 86 11.43 -8.69 -9.97
CA TYR A 86 11.72 -8.06 -11.26
C TYR A 86 11.94 -6.55 -11.12
N LEU A 87 11.02 -5.85 -10.46
CA LEU A 87 11.13 -4.39 -10.27
C LEU A 87 12.33 -4.01 -9.41
N GLN A 88 12.62 -4.76 -8.35
CA GLN A 88 13.84 -4.56 -7.54
C GLN A 88 15.11 -4.71 -8.41
N ASN A 89 15.16 -5.71 -9.29
CA ASN A 89 16.29 -5.87 -10.20
C ASN A 89 16.39 -4.73 -11.22
N GLU A 90 15.27 -4.23 -11.75
CA GLU A 90 15.27 -3.08 -12.66
C GLU A 90 15.73 -1.79 -11.97
N ILE A 91 15.41 -1.62 -10.68
CA ILE A 91 15.90 -0.51 -9.86
C ILE A 91 17.42 -0.63 -9.65
N ILE A 92 17.90 -1.79 -9.17
CA ILE A 92 19.32 -2.02 -8.86
C ILE A 92 20.20 -1.91 -10.11
N ASN A 93 19.73 -2.43 -11.24
CA ASN A 93 20.46 -2.42 -12.51
C ASN A 93 20.08 -1.23 -13.40
N PHE A 94 19.47 -0.19 -12.82
CA PHE A 94 19.07 0.98 -13.59
C PHE A 94 20.30 1.60 -14.26
N LEU A 95 20.14 1.97 -15.53
CA LEU A 95 21.13 2.73 -16.29
C LEU A 95 20.39 3.78 -17.11
N GLN A 96 20.98 4.98 -17.16
CA GLN A 96 20.53 6.00 -18.09
C GLN A 96 20.82 5.56 -19.52
N LYS A 97 19.81 5.63 -20.39
CA LYS A 97 19.99 5.29 -21.81
C LYS A 97 20.73 6.42 -22.52
N PRO A 98 21.62 6.13 -23.50
CA PRO A 98 22.44 7.15 -24.17
C PRO A 98 21.67 8.29 -24.85
N ASN A 99 20.39 8.06 -25.19
CA ASN A 99 19.51 9.01 -25.86
C ASN A 99 18.46 9.64 -24.93
N LYS A 100 18.64 9.52 -23.61
CA LYS A 100 17.70 10.03 -22.61
C LYS A 100 18.35 11.15 -21.82
N THR A 101 17.59 12.23 -21.63
CA THR A 101 17.99 13.34 -20.75
C THR A 101 17.97 12.90 -19.28
N PHE A 102 18.65 13.66 -18.42
CA PHE A 102 18.59 13.49 -16.97
C PHE A 102 17.15 13.40 -16.44
N ASN A 103 16.27 14.32 -16.87
CA ASN A 103 14.88 14.37 -16.42
C ASN A 103 14.10 13.11 -16.84
N GLU A 104 14.25 12.66 -18.08
CA GLU A 104 13.61 11.41 -18.52
C GLU A 104 14.13 10.18 -17.76
N ALA A 105 15.42 10.17 -17.42
CA ALA A 105 16.00 9.10 -16.61
C ALA A 105 15.46 9.14 -15.17
N TRP A 106 15.39 10.33 -14.56
CA TRP A 106 14.85 10.55 -13.24
C TRP A 106 13.36 10.16 -13.15
N GLU A 107 12.56 10.56 -14.14
CA GLU A 107 11.16 10.15 -14.22
C GLU A 107 11.01 8.63 -14.34
N ARG A 108 11.81 7.98 -15.18
CA ARG A 108 11.80 6.50 -15.33
C ARG A 108 12.19 5.80 -14.02
N PHE A 109 13.20 6.30 -13.33
CA PHE A 109 13.62 5.74 -12.05
C PHE A 109 12.54 5.87 -10.98
N ASN A 110 11.93 7.06 -10.86
CA ASN A 110 10.82 7.27 -9.93
C ASN A 110 9.57 6.45 -10.29
N ASP A 111 9.31 6.21 -11.57
CA ASP A 111 8.23 5.33 -11.99
C ASP A 111 8.45 3.89 -11.51
N LEU A 112 9.68 3.36 -11.61
CA LEU A 112 10.02 2.03 -11.07
C LEU A 112 9.80 1.96 -9.55
N LEU A 113 10.20 3.00 -8.80
CA LEU A 113 9.96 3.06 -7.36
C LEU A 113 8.47 3.09 -7.02
N ARG A 114 7.67 3.86 -7.77
CA ARG A 114 6.22 3.91 -7.60
C ARG A 114 5.56 2.56 -7.87
N GLN A 115 6.02 1.83 -8.89
CA GLN A 115 5.50 0.50 -9.21
C GLN A 115 5.82 -0.56 -8.14
N CYS A 116 6.79 -0.30 -7.26
CA CYS A 116 7.20 -1.22 -6.19
C CYS A 116 7.35 -0.48 -4.85
N PRO A 117 6.28 0.06 -4.24
CA PRO A 117 6.37 0.93 -3.06
C PRO A 117 6.95 0.20 -1.82
N HIS A 118 6.95 -1.12 -1.86
CA HIS A 118 7.51 -2.03 -0.87
C HIS A 118 8.92 -2.53 -1.23
N HIS A 119 9.63 -1.83 -2.13
CA HIS A 119 10.96 -2.22 -2.62
C HIS A 119 12.02 -2.36 -1.50
N GLY A 120 11.86 -1.67 -0.37
CA GLY A 120 12.74 -1.82 0.81
C GLY A 120 14.08 -1.09 0.74
N PHE A 121 14.25 -0.19 -0.23
CA PHE A 121 15.46 0.61 -0.44
C PHE A 121 15.39 1.92 0.35
N SER A 122 16.45 2.26 1.08
CA SER A 122 16.56 3.57 1.75
C SER A 122 16.71 4.70 0.73
N GLU A 123 16.37 5.94 1.11
CA GLU A 123 16.55 7.11 0.25
C GLU A 123 18.01 7.26 -0.19
N LEU A 124 18.97 7.03 0.71
CA LEU A 124 20.39 7.04 0.37
C LEU A 124 20.75 6.00 -0.69
N HIS A 125 20.23 4.77 -0.58
CA HIS A 125 20.49 3.74 -1.57
C HIS A 125 19.84 4.08 -2.93
N GLN A 126 18.65 4.69 -2.92
CA GLN A 126 17.99 5.16 -4.14
C GLN A 126 18.81 6.25 -4.83
N LEU A 127 19.31 7.23 -4.07
CA LEU A 127 20.16 8.32 -4.59
C LEU A 127 21.48 7.78 -5.16
N ASP A 128 22.16 6.89 -4.43
CA ASP A 128 23.40 6.26 -4.88
C ASP A 128 23.19 5.44 -6.16
N THR A 129 22.12 4.65 -6.22
CA THR A 129 21.77 3.86 -7.41
C THR A 129 21.52 4.77 -8.60
N PHE A 130 20.73 5.83 -8.43
CA PHE A 130 20.41 6.74 -9.52
C PHE A 130 21.66 7.52 -9.98
N TYR A 131 22.44 8.05 -9.05
CA TYR A 131 23.67 8.79 -9.36
C TYR A 131 24.65 7.93 -10.16
N ASN A 132 24.94 6.71 -9.70
CA ASN A 132 25.88 5.79 -10.36
C ASN A 132 25.37 5.30 -11.73
N ALA A 133 24.07 5.41 -11.99
CA ALA A 133 23.45 5.02 -13.25
C ALA A 133 23.46 6.12 -14.32
N LEU A 134 23.77 7.37 -13.94
CA LEU A 134 23.86 8.49 -14.86
C LEU A 134 25.03 8.34 -15.83
N ASN A 135 24.90 8.95 -16.99
CA ASN A 135 26.05 9.10 -17.88
C ASN A 135 27.05 10.13 -17.30
N PRO A 136 28.34 10.08 -17.69
CA PRO A 136 29.37 10.97 -17.13
C PRO A 136 29.04 12.46 -17.25
N ASN A 137 28.44 12.90 -18.35
CA ASN A 137 28.13 14.32 -18.53
C ASN A 137 27.07 14.81 -17.54
N ASP A 138 26.05 13.98 -17.26
CA ASP A 138 25.01 14.32 -16.31
C ASP A 138 25.50 14.20 -14.85
N GLN A 139 26.45 13.32 -14.56
CA GLN A 139 27.16 13.29 -13.27
C GLN A 139 27.97 14.57 -13.07
N ASP A 140 28.82 14.93 -14.03
CA ASP A 140 29.66 16.14 -13.97
C ASP A 140 28.81 17.41 -13.81
N ALA A 141 27.67 17.49 -14.51
CA ALA A 141 26.73 18.60 -14.39
C ALA A 141 26.07 18.67 -13.00
N LEU A 142 25.72 17.51 -12.42
CA LEU A 142 25.14 17.44 -11.08
C LEU A 142 26.16 17.84 -10.01
N ASP A 143 27.39 17.34 -10.10
CA ASP A 143 28.48 17.70 -9.20
C ASP A 143 28.78 19.20 -9.25
N SER A 144 28.83 19.77 -10.47
CA SER A 144 29.02 21.21 -10.67
C SER A 144 27.88 22.07 -10.08
N ALA A 145 26.66 21.55 -10.06
CA ALA A 145 25.51 22.23 -9.45
C ALA A 145 25.49 22.08 -7.92
N ALA A 146 26.10 21.03 -7.38
CA ALA A 146 26.19 20.77 -5.94
C ALA A 146 27.29 21.62 -5.25
N GLY A 147 28.34 22.01 -5.99
CA GLY A 147 29.33 23.02 -5.57
C GLY A 147 30.76 22.50 -5.40
#